data_AF-A0AAE0AWS1-F1
#
_entry.id   AF-A0AAE0AWS1-F1
#
_cell.length_a   1.000
_cell.length_b   1.000
_cell.length_c   1.000
_cell.angle_alpha   90.00
_cell.angle_beta   90.00
_cell.angle_gamma   90.00
#
_symmetry.space_group_name_H-M   'P 1'
#
loop_
_entity.id
_entity.type
_entity.pdbx_description
1 polymer ?
#
loop_
_entity_poly.entity_id
_entity_poly.type
_entity_poly.pdbx_seq_one_letter_code
_entity_poly.pdbx_strand_id
1 'polypeptide(L)'
;MHGSPPPPPLPALRGTPLPPPPALGAPPPPPLMHGAPPPPPPPMHGAPPPPPPPLRGAPPLPPPPMGGAPPPPPPPRGGGPLPPPPPGGRSSRPPAPPRPPGGAPPPPPPFGAKGPAAAAPPPPRGRGFSRPTAMGATATAPRRSSLKPLHWSKVTRALQGSLWEELQRHGESQIAPEFDVSELEILFSATVPKPADSGGKGGGRRKSAGSKTDKVNLIDLRRANNTEIMLTKVKMPLSDMMAAVLAMDESVLDVDQVENLIKFCPTKEEMELLKGYTGDKANLGKCEQYFLEQMKVPRVESKLRVFSFKIQFGCQISEFKKNLNAVNSACEEVRNSSKLKEIMALILQLGNTLNQGTARGSAVGFKLDSLLKLTDTRSSNSKMTLMHYLCKVLAAKTSILLDFHQDIVSLESASKIQLKSLAEEMQAIIKGLEKVKQEFSASENDGPVSEVFCKTLKEFISVAEVEVASVTNLYSVVGRNADALAQYFGEDPVRCPFEQVTATLLNFTRLFRKAHEENLKQAEMEKKKAEKEAEMEKAKGINLTKKSVK
;
A
#
# COMPACT_ATOMS: atom_id res chain seq x y z
N MET A 1 -31.46 -48.90 -65.13
CA MET A 1 -30.14 -48.69 -64.49
C MET A 1 -30.40 -48.45 -63.01
N HIS A 2 -29.99 -49.37 -62.13
CA HIS A 2 -30.14 -49.22 -60.68
C HIS A 2 -28.82 -49.59 -59.99
N GLY A 3 -28.25 -48.65 -59.24
CA GLY A 3 -27.20 -48.93 -58.27
C GLY A 3 -27.82 -49.38 -56.95
N SER A 4 -27.29 -50.43 -56.35
CA SER A 4 -27.76 -51.03 -55.09
C SER A 4 -26.53 -51.50 -54.27
N PRO A 5 -26.66 -51.91 -52.99
CA PRO A 5 -26.18 -51.09 -51.88
C PRO A 5 -24.95 -51.70 -51.16
N PRO A 6 -24.35 -51.02 -50.15
CA PRO A 6 -23.22 -51.56 -49.39
C PRO A 6 -23.63 -52.72 -48.45
N PRO A 7 -22.77 -53.75 -48.27
CA PRO A 7 -23.01 -54.84 -47.31
C PRO A 7 -22.64 -54.46 -45.84
N PRO A 8 -23.15 -55.22 -44.85
CA PRO A 8 -23.32 -54.74 -43.46
C PRO A 8 -22.18 -55.12 -42.48
N PRO A 9 -22.18 -54.55 -41.24
CA PRO A 9 -21.16 -54.81 -40.21
C PRO A 9 -21.56 -55.85 -39.14
N LEU A 10 -20.61 -56.11 -38.21
CA LEU A 10 -20.68 -56.88 -36.93
C LEU A 10 -20.40 -58.41 -37.02
N PRO A 11 -19.94 -59.07 -35.93
CA PRO A 11 -19.86 -58.61 -34.53
C PRO A 11 -18.48 -58.67 -33.85
N ALA A 12 -18.40 -58.14 -32.63
CA ALA A 12 -17.24 -58.19 -31.73
C ALA A 12 -17.47 -59.15 -30.55
N LEU A 13 -16.40 -59.61 -29.87
CA LEU A 13 -16.26 -59.59 -28.40
C LEU A 13 -14.98 -60.30 -27.86
N ARG A 14 -14.43 -59.69 -26.80
CA ARG A 14 -13.64 -60.27 -25.68
C ARG A 14 -12.32 -61.00 -25.94
N GLY A 15 -11.31 -60.60 -25.16
CA GLY A 15 -10.13 -61.42 -24.84
C GLY A 15 -9.90 -61.53 -23.33
N THR A 16 -9.18 -62.57 -22.93
CA THR A 16 -8.37 -62.80 -21.70
C THR A 16 -7.55 -64.09 -21.97
N PRO A 17 -6.64 -64.53 -21.08
CA PRO A 17 -5.36 -63.90 -20.73
C PRO A 17 -4.15 -64.83 -21.04
N LEU A 18 -2.91 -64.35 -20.88
CA LEU A 18 -1.70 -65.20 -20.87
C LEU A 18 -0.90 -65.07 -19.55
N PRO A 19 -0.23 -66.15 -19.08
CA PRO A 19 0.38 -66.26 -17.74
C PRO A 19 1.83 -65.70 -17.64
N PRO A 20 2.44 -65.61 -16.42
CA PRO A 20 3.61 -64.77 -16.17
C PRO A 20 4.99 -65.40 -16.48
N PRO A 21 6.05 -64.56 -16.61
CA PRO A 21 7.43 -65.01 -16.87
C PRO A 21 8.16 -65.56 -15.62
N PRO A 22 9.33 -66.24 -15.79
CA PRO A 22 9.96 -67.05 -14.74
C PRO A 22 10.84 -66.26 -13.75
N ALA A 23 11.15 -66.92 -12.63
CA ALA A 23 12.00 -66.38 -11.56
C ALA A 23 13.47 -66.17 -12.00
N LEU A 24 14.04 -65.03 -11.59
CA LEU A 24 15.48 -64.75 -11.66
C LEU A 24 16.09 -64.73 -10.24
N GLY A 25 17.34 -65.19 -10.15
CA GLY A 25 18.02 -65.50 -8.88
C GLY A 25 18.30 -64.31 -7.96
N ALA A 26 18.57 -64.62 -6.69
CA ALA A 26 18.82 -63.64 -5.64
C ALA A 26 20.13 -62.85 -5.84
N PRO A 27 20.15 -61.53 -5.59
CA PRO A 27 21.38 -60.74 -5.53
C PRO A 27 22.18 -60.99 -4.22
N PRO A 28 23.50 -60.72 -4.22
CA PRO A 28 24.38 -60.97 -3.09
C PRO A 28 24.17 -60.02 -1.88
N PRO A 29 24.60 -60.41 -0.66
CA PRO A 29 24.42 -59.62 0.55
C PRO A 29 25.32 -58.36 0.61
N PRO A 30 24.91 -57.31 1.35
CA PRO A 30 25.67 -56.07 1.49
C PRO A 30 26.91 -56.21 2.40
N PRO A 31 27.91 -55.30 2.29
CA PRO A 31 29.13 -55.36 3.10
C PRO A 31 28.90 -55.02 4.58
N LEU A 32 29.66 -55.68 5.46
CA LEU A 32 29.69 -55.43 6.90
C LEU A 32 30.24 -54.03 7.21
N MET A 33 29.43 -53.20 7.90
CA MET A 33 29.86 -51.92 8.43
C MET A 33 30.62 -52.11 9.75
N HIS A 34 31.91 -51.77 9.78
CA HIS A 34 32.71 -51.76 11.00
C HIS A 34 32.33 -50.57 11.92
N GLY A 35 32.15 -50.88 13.20
CA GLY A 35 32.54 -50.04 14.36
C GLY A 35 32.09 -48.57 14.38
N ALA A 36 30.98 -48.30 15.06
CA ALA A 36 30.72 -46.95 15.59
C ALA A 36 31.70 -46.63 16.75
N PRO A 37 32.25 -45.40 16.85
CA PRO A 37 33.07 -45.00 17.99
C PRO A 37 32.22 -44.80 19.27
N PRO A 38 32.80 -45.03 20.46
CA PRO A 38 32.08 -44.90 21.73
C PRO A 38 31.77 -43.43 22.10
N PRO A 39 30.72 -43.17 22.90
CA PRO A 39 30.34 -41.83 23.33
C PRO A 39 31.35 -41.22 24.34
N PRO A 40 31.46 -39.88 24.41
CA PRO A 40 32.35 -39.19 25.36
C PRO A 40 31.87 -39.32 26.82
N PRO A 41 32.79 -39.30 27.81
CA PRO A 41 32.47 -39.47 29.22
C PRO A 41 31.75 -38.25 29.84
N PRO A 42 30.98 -38.45 30.94
CA PRO A 42 30.27 -37.36 31.61
C PRO A 42 31.22 -36.39 32.35
N PRO A 43 30.82 -35.12 32.52
CA PRO A 43 31.66 -34.12 33.18
C PRO A 43 31.79 -34.39 34.69
N MET A 44 33.02 -34.46 35.18
CA MET A 44 33.31 -34.59 36.61
C MET A 44 33.08 -33.26 37.34
N HIS A 45 32.37 -33.31 38.47
CA HIS A 45 32.19 -32.15 39.35
C HIS A 45 33.49 -31.80 40.08
N GLY A 46 34.15 -30.72 39.66
CA GLY A 46 35.26 -30.10 40.40
C GLY A 46 34.76 -29.22 41.55
N ALA A 47 35.39 -29.32 42.71
CA ALA A 47 35.07 -28.54 43.91
C ALA A 47 35.45 -27.05 43.77
N PRO A 48 34.79 -26.13 44.49
CA PRO A 48 35.11 -24.70 44.45
C PRO A 48 36.42 -24.37 45.18
N PRO A 49 37.16 -23.32 44.76
CA PRO A 49 38.39 -22.87 45.42
C PRO A 49 38.09 -22.17 46.77
N PRO A 50 39.05 -22.18 47.73
CA PRO A 50 38.88 -21.59 49.06
C PRO A 50 38.99 -20.05 49.07
N PRO A 51 38.42 -19.38 50.09
CA PRO A 51 38.44 -17.91 50.20
C PRO A 51 39.79 -17.34 50.66
N PRO A 52 40.13 -16.08 50.30
CA PRO A 52 41.36 -15.41 50.70
C PRO A 52 41.34 -14.89 52.16
N PRO A 53 42.51 -14.74 52.82
CA PRO A 53 42.63 -14.31 54.22
C PRO A 53 42.50 -12.78 54.41
N PRO A 54 42.18 -12.31 55.64
CA PRO A 54 41.98 -10.89 55.93
C PRO A 54 43.30 -10.15 56.19
N LEU A 55 43.45 -8.95 55.61
CA LEU A 55 44.56 -8.02 55.87
C LEU A 55 44.11 -6.84 56.75
N ARG A 56 44.90 -6.53 57.79
CA ARG A 56 44.67 -5.44 58.76
C ARG A 56 45.68 -4.29 58.54
N GLY A 57 45.20 -3.03 58.50
CA GLY A 57 45.93 -1.76 58.80
C GLY A 57 47.20 -1.43 57.99
N ALA A 58 47.59 -0.18 57.72
CA ALA A 58 47.11 1.20 57.97
C ALA A 58 47.83 2.10 56.91
N PRO A 59 47.97 3.46 56.97
CA PRO A 59 47.32 4.55 57.74
C PRO A 59 46.71 5.66 56.79
N PRO A 60 46.17 6.81 57.30
CA PRO A 60 45.36 7.76 56.51
C PRO A 60 46.02 9.12 56.14
N LEU A 61 45.51 9.78 55.10
CA LEU A 61 45.79 11.18 54.66
C LEU A 61 44.54 11.76 53.91
N PRO A 62 44.44 13.07 53.56
CA PRO A 62 43.95 14.20 54.38
C PRO A 62 42.56 14.77 53.92
N PRO A 63 41.97 15.78 54.61
CA PRO A 63 40.59 16.24 54.36
C PRO A 63 40.38 17.24 53.17
N PRO A 64 39.13 17.50 52.73
CA PRO A 64 38.83 18.08 51.41
C PRO A 64 38.38 19.56 51.40
N PRO A 65 38.38 20.22 50.23
CA PRO A 65 37.55 21.40 49.95
C PRO A 65 36.16 21.02 49.38
N MET A 66 35.11 21.74 49.79
CA MET A 66 33.74 21.56 49.27
C MET A 66 33.51 22.23 47.91
N GLY A 67 32.52 21.75 47.13
CA GLY A 67 31.91 22.57 46.07
C GLY A 67 31.40 21.84 44.82
N GLY A 68 30.56 20.82 44.94
CA GLY A 68 29.89 20.22 43.78
C GLY A 68 28.88 19.14 44.17
N ALA A 69 27.64 19.27 43.71
CA ALA A 69 26.59 18.28 43.99
C ALA A 69 26.86 16.97 43.21
N PRO A 70 26.79 15.79 43.86
CA PRO A 70 27.00 14.52 43.18
C PRO A 70 25.81 14.14 42.28
N PRO A 71 26.05 13.42 41.17
CA PRO A 71 24.98 12.90 40.33
C PRO A 71 24.14 11.82 41.07
N PRO A 72 22.88 11.59 40.67
CA PRO A 72 22.00 10.65 41.35
C PRO A 72 22.51 9.19 41.26
N PRO A 73 22.22 8.35 42.28
CA PRO A 73 22.74 6.99 42.34
C PRO A 73 22.13 6.07 41.26
N PRO A 74 22.91 5.12 40.72
CA PRO A 74 22.39 4.12 39.78
C PRO A 74 21.47 3.10 40.50
N PRO A 75 20.45 2.55 39.80
CA PRO A 75 19.51 1.62 40.39
C PRO A 75 20.15 0.25 40.74
N PRO A 76 19.58 -0.51 41.70
CA PRO A 76 20.22 -1.71 42.24
C PRO A 76 20.38 -2.84 41.20
N ARG A 77 21.57 -3.43 41.12
CA ARG A 77 21.78 -4.71 40.43
C ARG A 77 21.41 -5.87 41.35
N GLY A 78 20.29 -6.53 41.06
CA GLY A 78 19.90 -7.78 41.70
C GLY A 78 19.25 -8.75 40.70
N GLY A 79 19.61 -10.03 40.78
CA GLY A 79 18.88 -11.17 40.17
C GLY A 79 18.71 -11.16 38.65
N GLY A 80 19.66 -11.75 37.92
CA GLY A 80 19.44 -12.08 36.50
C GLY A 80 18.56 -13.34 36.33
N PRO A 81 17.58 -13.37 35.42
CA PRO A 81 16.81 -14.57 35.11
C PRO A 81 17.19 -15.23 33.77
N LEU A 82 17.71 -16.46 33.91
CA LEU A 82 17.57 -17.65 33.02
C LEU A 82 18.10 -17.66 31.56
N PRO A 83 18.70 -18.79 31.12
CA PRO A 83 19.14 -19.00 29.73
C PRO A 83 17.98 -19.37 28.78
N PRO A 84 18.16 -19.20 27.45
CA PRO A 84 17.15 -19.57 26.46
C PRO A 84 16.95 -21.10 26.33
N PRO A 85 15.75 -21.56 25.94
CA PRO A 85 15.45 -22.99 25.79
C PRO A 85 16.17 -23.62 24.58
N PRO A 86 16.44 -24.94 24.62
CA PRO A 86 17.12 -25.65 23.53
C PRO A 86 16.23 -25.81 22.28
N PRO A 87 16.82 -26.06 21.08
CA PRO A 87 16.07 -26.24 19.84
C PRO A 87 15.26 -27.54 19.86
N GLY A 88 13.96 -27.44 20.16
CA GLY A 88 13.04 -28.57 20.09
C GLY A 88 12.87 -29.08 18.66
N GLY A 89 13.30 -30.32 18.40
CA GLY A 89 13.13 -30.96 17.10
C GLY A 89 11.65 -31.11 16.73
N ARG A 90 11.28 -30.66 15.54
CA ARG A 90 9.95 -30.92 14.97
C ARG A 90 9.89 -32.35 14.45
N SER A 91 9.38 -33.25 15.29
CA SER A 91 8.95 -34.57 14.85
C SER A 91 7.85 -34.45 13.78
N SER A 92 7.95 -35.32 12.78
CA SER A 92 7.04 -35.38 11.64
C SER A 92 5.63 -35.80 12.04
N ARG A 93 4.63 -34.96 11.72
CA ARG A 93 3.23 -35.40 11.59
C ARG A 93 2.92 -35.57 10.09
N PRO A 94 2.30 -36.68 9.65
CA PRO A 94 2.09 -36.93 8.23
C PRO A 94 1.09 -35.94 7.61
N PRO A 95 1.22 -35.64 6.30
CA PRO A 95 0.28 -34.77 5.58
C PRO A 95 -1.08 -35.43 5.40
N ALA A 96 -2.14 -34.62 5.38
CA ALA A 96 -3.49 -35.06 5.01
C ALA A 96 -3.57 -35.34 3.48
N PRO A 97 -4.42 -36.29 3.03
CA PRO A 97 -4.53 -36.63 1.61
C PRO A 97 -5.14 -35.49 0.78
N PRO A 98 -4.78 -35.38 -0.52
CA PRO A 98 -5.28 -34.33 -1.40
C PRO A 98 -6.76 -34.56 -1.77
N ARG A 99 -7.53 -33.48 -1.94
CA ARG A 99 -8.88 -33.53 -2.53
C ARG A 99 -8.82 -33.45 -4.06
N PRO A 100 -9.75 -34.07 -4.80
CA PRO A 100 -9.78 -34.03 -6.27
C PRO A 100 -10.23 -32.65 -6.81
N PRO A 101 -9.87 -32.29 -8.05
CA PRO A 101 -10.31 -31.06 -8.69
C PRO A 101 -11.66 -31.23 -9.41
N GLY A 102 -12.48 -30.16 -9.43
CA GLY A 102 -13.63 -30.04 -10.32
C GLY A 102 -14.91 -29.51 -9.65
N GLY A 103 -15.53 -28.49 -10.26
CA GLY A 103 -16.82 -27.93 -9.82
C GLY A 103 -16.91 -26.42 -9.95
N ALA A 104 -16.97 -25.89 -11.17
CA ALA A 104 -17.34 -24.49 -11.38
C ALA A 104 -18.84 -24.28 -11.07
N PRO A 105 -19.26 -23.16 -10.46
CA PRO A 105 -20.68 -22.87 -10.27
C PRO A 105 -21.37 -22.58 -11.62
N PRO A 106 -22.65 -22.97 -11.78
CA PRO A 106 -23.36 -22.88 -13.06
C PRO A 106 -23.74 -21.44 -13.46
N PRO A 107 -23.91 -21.17 -14.77
CA PRO A 107 -24.25 -19.84 -15.30
C PRO A 107 -25.73 -19.46 -15.05
N PRO A 108 -26.06 -18.16 -15.01
CA PRO A 108 -27.44 -17.68 -14.87
C PRO A 108 -28.26 -17.90 -16.17
N PRO A 109 -29.54 -18.31 -16.07
CA PRO A 109 -30.44 -18.40 -17.23
C PRO A 109 -30.94 -17.00 -17.69
N PRO A 110 -31.47 -16.88 -18.93
CA PRO A 110 -31.41 -15.63 -19.69
C PRO A 110 -32.65 -14.72 -19.59
N PHE A 111 -32.46 -13.45 -19.92
CA PHE A 111 -33.55 -12.55 -20.33
C PHE A 111 -34.12 -12.96 -21.70
N GLY A 112 -35.45 -13.04 -21.83
CA GLY A 112 -36.14 -13.28 -23.09
C GLY A 112 -37.64 -13.03 -22.96
N ALA A 113 -38.24 -12.29 -23.90
CA ALA A 113 -39.60 -11.75 -23.80
C ALA A 113 -40.66 -12.51 -24.60
N LYS A 114 -41.94 -12.41 -24.16
CA LYS A 114 -43.18 -12.23 -24.97
C LYS A 114 -44.43 -12.17 -24.04
N GLY A 115 -45.39 -11.29 -24.34
CA GLY A 115 -46.70 -11.18 -23.64
C GLY A 115 -47.81 -12.02 -24.30
N PRO A 116 -49.12 -11.63 -24.27
CA PRO A 116 -49.76 -10.47 -23.63
C PRO A 116 -51.14 -10.74 -22.92
N ALA A 117 -51.77 -9.66 -22.41
CA ALA A 117 -53.22 -9.38 -22.31
C ALA A 117 -54.13 -9.88 -21.14
N ALA A 118 -55.00 -8.93 -20.71
CA ALA A 118 -56.41 -9.04 -20.29
C ALA A 118 -56.86 -9.30 -18.82
N ALA A 119 -57.62 -8.30 -18.32
CA ALA A 119 -58.88 -8.35 -17.53
C ALA A 119 -58.95 -8.82 -16.04
N ALA A 120 -59.71 -8.06 -15.25
CA ALA A 120 -60.32 -8.42 -13.94
C ALA A 120 -61.65 -9.20 -14.16
N PRO A 121 -62.40 -9.79 -13.17
CA PRO A 121 -62.92 -9.13 -11.94
C PRO A 121 -62.99 -10.07 -10.67
N PRO A 122 -64.07 -10.15 -9.84
CA PRO A 122 -64.32 -9.38 -8.59
C PRO A 122 -64.43 -10.26 -7.29
N PRO A 123 -64.74 -9.70 -6.08
CA PRO A 123 -64.58 -10.40 -4.79
C PRO A 123 -65.89 -10.96 -4.17
N PRO A 124 -65.81 -11.84 -3.15
CA PRO A 124 -66.97 -12.28 -2.35
C PRO A 124 -67.21 -11.42 -1.08
N ARG A 125 -68.49 -11.23 -0.76
CA ARG A 125 -68.99 -10.60 0.48
C ARG A 125 -69.05 -11.60 1.65
N GLY A 126 -68.94 -11.11 2.88
CA GLY A 126 -69.36 -11.82 4.10
C GLY A 126 -69.65 -10.83 5.24
N ARG A 127 -70.76 -10.98 5.98
CA ARG A 127 -71.28 -9.98 6.94
C ARG A 127 -71.77 -10.63 8.24
N GLY A 128 -71.34 -10.10 9.39
CA GLY A 128 -71.88 -10.37 10.73
C GLY A 128 -71.17 -9.47 11.75
N PHE A 129 -71.81 -8.49 12.39
CA PHE A 129 -72.60 -8.61 13.64
C PHE A 129 -71.75 -9.18 14.80
N SER A 130 -71.53 -8.51 15.94
CA SER A 130 -72.32 -7.47 16.63
C SER A 130 -71.46 -6.53 17.50
N ARG A 131 -72.04 -5.43 18.02
CA ARG A 131 -71.46 -4.52 19.03
C ARG A 131 -72.39 -4.39 20.24
N PRO A 132 -71.86 -4.51 21.46
CA PRO A 132 -71.95 -3.46 22.49
C PRO A 132 -70.59 -3.25 23.21
N THR A 133 -70.23 -2.12 23.85
CA THR A 133 -70.96 -0.84 24.02
C THR A 133 -70.03 0.38 23.84
N ALA A 134 -69.52 1.01 24.90
CA ALA A 134 -68.87 2.33 24.91
C ALA A 134 -68.06 2.62 26.22
N MET A 135 -66.86 3.17 26.08
CA MET A 135 -66.38 4.38 26.78
C MET A 135 -65.18 4.95 26.01
N GLY A 136 -64.95 6.27 26.04
CA GLY A 136 -64.14 6.94 25.01
C GLY A 136 -62.63 6.94 25.22
N ALA A 137 -61.89 6.99 24.10
CA ALA A 137 -60.56 7.58 24.01
C ALA A 137 -60.38 8.19 22.61
N THR A 138 -59.78 9.38 22.53
CA THR A 138 -59.55 10.10 21.27
C THR A 138 -58.48 9.39 20.44
N ALA A 139 -58.77 9.09 19.16
CA ALA A 139 -57.78 8.61 18.21
C ALA A 139 -56.77 9.74 17.90
N THR A 140 -55.63 9.73 18.58
CA THR A 140 -54.52 10.64 18.32
C THR A 140 -53.83 10.28 17.03
N ALA A 141 -53.68 11.25 16.12
CA ALA A 141 -52.74 11.13 15.01
C ALA A 141 -51.32 10.86 15.54
N PRO A 142 -50.48 10.08 14.83
CA PRO A 142 -49.12 9.81 15.28
C PRO A 142 -48.35 11.13 15.44
N ARG A 143 -47.91 11.41 16.68
CA ARG A 143 -47.15 12.62 17.00
C ARG A 143 -45.87 12.62 16.17
N ARG A 144 -45.62 13.70 15.42
CA ARG A 144 -44.26 13.98 14.92
C ARG A 144 -43.38 14.16 16.16
N SER A 145 -42.32 13.38 16.29
CA SER A 145 -41.38 13.50 17.41
C SER A 145 -40.80 14.92 17.44
N SER A 146 -40.78 15.54 18.63
CA SER A 146 -40.10 16.81 18.85
C SER A 146 -38.57 16.67 18.83
N LEU A 147 -38.04 15.43 18.83
CA LEU A 147 -36.62 15.10 18.83
C LEU A 147 -35.91 15.44 17.50
N LYS A 148 -34.64 15.83 17.60
CA LYS A 148 -33.75 15.98 16.44
C LYS A 148 -33.50 14.61 15.80
N PRO A 149 -33.68 14.45 14.47
CA PRO A 149 -33.50 13.15 13.81
C PRO A 149 -32.03 12.71 13.77
N LEU A 150 -31.79 11.43 14.03
CA LEU A 150 -30.49 10.79 13.84
C LEU A 150 -30.33 10.37 12.38
N HIS A 151 -29.40 11.02 11.67
CA HIS A 151 -29.13 10.80 10.25
C HIS A 151 -28.24 9.58 10.00
N TRP A 152 -28.67 8.40 10.43
CA TRP A 152 -28.01 7.13 10.12
C TRP A 152 -28.36 6.59 8.73
N SER A 153 -27.47 5.78 8.15
CA SER A 153 -27.79 4.99 6.95
C SER A 153 -28.49 3.69 7.38
N LYS A 154 -29.79 3.57 7.12
CA LYS A 154 -30.60 2.43 7.55
C LYS A 154 -30.22 1.13 6.82
N VAL A 155 -29.89 0.09 7.57
CA VAL A 155 -29.87 -1.29 7.06
C VAL A 155 -31.31 -1.78 6.91
N THR A 156 -31.73 -2.09 5.68
CA THR A 156 -33.13 -2.46 5.38
C THR A 156 -33.44 -3.94 5.59
N ARG A 157 -32.41 -4.81 5.61
CA ARG A 157 -32.52 -6.23 5.89
C ARG A 157 -31.23 -6.72 6.56
N ALA A 158 -31.33 -7.49 7.64
CA ALA A 158 -30.18 -8.17 8.22
C ALA A 158 -29.62 -9.22 7.25
N LEU A 159 -28.30 -9.26 7.07
CA LEU A 159 -27.64 -10.28 6.27
C LEU A 159 -27.40 -11.53 7.12
N GLN A 160 -27.42 -12.71 6.49
CA GLN A 160 -27.22 -13.97 7.20
C GLN A 160 -25.79 -14.06 7.74
N GLY A 161 -25.65 -14.40 9.03
CA GLY A 161 -24.37 -14.34 9.75
C GLY A 161 -23.93 -12.92 10.18
N SER A 162 -24.76 -11.89 10.00
CA SER A 162 -24.47 -10.55 10.53
C SER A 162 -24.93 -10.39 11.98
N LEU A 163 -24.27 -9.49 12.71
CA LEU A 163 -24.65 -9.06 14.06
C LEU A 163 -26.14 -8.69 14.16
N TRP A 164 -26.71 -8.08 13.12
CA TRP A 164 -28.13 -7.71 13.07
C TRP A 164 -29.08 -8.91 12.99
N GLU A 165 -28.67 -10.03 12.40
CA GLU A 165 -29.45 -11.27 12.40
C GLU A 165 -29.30 -12.01 13.74
N GLU A 166 -28.10 -12.00 14.31
CA GLU A 166 -27.80 -12.59 15.62
C GLU A 166 -28.61 -11.93 16.75
N LEU A 167 -28.65 -10.59 16.79
CA LEU A 167 -29.48 -9.82 17.72
C LEU A 167 -30.99 -10.04 17.52
N GLN A 168 -31.44 -10.45 16.33
CA GLN A 168 -32.85 -10.78 16.06
C GLN A 168 -33.21 -12.23 16.41
N ARG A 169 -32.24 -13.16 16.43
CA ARG A 169 -32.46 -14.55 16.88
C ARG A 169 -32.54 -14.67 18.40
N HIS A 170 -31.76 -13.87 19.13
CA HIS A 170 -31.79 -13.84 20.59
C HIS A 170 -32.91 -12.93 21.08
N GLY A 171 -34.14 -13.48 21.09
CA GLY A 171 -35.31 -12.84 21.70
C GLY A 171 -35.00 -12.34 23.11
N GLU A 172 -35.39 -11.10 23.37
CA GLU A 172 -34.92 -10.22 24.44
C GLU A 172 -34.79 -10.88 25.83
N SER A 173 -33.55 -10.99 26.32
CA SER A 173 -33.24 -10.74 27.73
C SER A 173 -31.77 -10.38 27.93
N GLN A 174 -31.37 -9.22 27.39
CA GLN A 174 -30.34 -8.41 28.02
C GLN A 174 -31.05 -7.24 28.67
N ILE A 175 -30.72 -6.95 29.92
CA ILE A 175 -31.28 -5.82 30.66
C ILE A 175 -30.72 -4.56 30.02
N ALA A 176 -31.43 -4.05 29.02
CA ALA A 176 -31.17 -2.72 28.49
C ALA A 176 -31.40 -1.72 29.62
N PRO A 177 -30.49 -0.76 29.85
CA PRO A 177 -30.80 0.39 30.68
C PRO A 177 -32.05 1.05 30.09
N GLU A 178 -33.12 1.14 30.88
CA GLU A 178 -34.35 1.79 30.45
C GLU A 178 -34.07 3.29 30.35
N PHE A 179 -33.81 3.77 29.13
CA PHE A 179 -33.48 5.16 28.87
C PHE A 179 -34.69 6.03 29.21
N ASP A 180 -34.51 7.04 30.06
CA ASP A 180 -35.58 8.00 30.35
C ASP A 180 -35.89 8.80 29.07
N VAL A 181 -37.00 8.44 28.44
CA VAL A 181 -37.51 9.09 27.22
C VAL A 181 -37.81 10.57 27.48
N SER A 182 -38.17 10.93 28.71
CA SER A 182 -38.44 12.32 29.13
C SER A 182 -37.15 13.14 29.17
N GLU A 183 -36.08 12.60 29.76
CA GLU A 183 -34.75 13.22 29.71
C GLU A 183 -34.28 13.37 28.25
N LEU A 184 -34.48 12.34 27.43
CA LEU A 184 -34.11 12.36 26.02
C LEU A 184 -34.90 13.42 25.22
N GLU A 185 -36.21 13.57 25.48
CA GLU A 185 -37.05 14.66 24.94
C GLU A 185 -36.60 16.06 25.41
N ILE A 186 -36.14 16.21 26.64
CA ILE A 186 -35.62 17.48 27.17
C ILE A 186 -34.26 17.82 26.52
N LEU A 187 -33.33 16.87 26.45
CA LEU A 187 -31.95 17.10 25.98
C LEU A 187 -31.84 17.21 24.45
N PHE A 188 -32.67 16.49 23.70
CA PHE A 188 -32.51 16.34 22.24
C PHE A 188 -33.69 16.88 21.41
N SER A 189 -34.62 17.64 22.00
CA SER A 189 -35.68 18.30 21.24
C SER A 189 -35.15 19.36 20.26
N ALA A 190 -35.79 19.43 19.10
CA ALA A 190 -35.65 20.49 18.12
C ALA A 190 -36.32 21.76 18.69
N THR A 191 -35.52 22.79 18.96
CA THR A 191 -35.99 24.06 19.50
C THR A 191 -36.87 24.78 18.49
N VAL A 192 -38.19 24.58 18.58
CA VAL A 192 -39.17 25.39 17.84
C VAL A 192 -39.26 26.76 18.54
N PRO A 193 -39.00 27.89 17.86
CA PRO A 193 -39.26 29.20 18.43
C PRO A 193 -40.74 29.34 18.76
N LYS A 194 -41.06 29.48 20.05
CA LYS A 194 -42.44 29.59 20.51
C LYS A 194 -43.01 30.95 20.04
N PRO A 195 -44.17 31.01 19.36
CA PRO A 195 -44.80 32.29 19.08
C PRO A 195 -45.12 32.98 20.41
N ALA A 196 -44.68 34.23 20.54
CA ALA A 196 -44.87 35.01 21.76
C ALA A 196 -46.32 35.51 21.81
N ASP A 197 -47.13 34.91 22.69
CA ASP A 197 -48.46 35.41 22.98
C ASP A 197 -48.42 36.44 24.13
N SER A 198 -49.39 37.34 24.12
CA SER A 198 -49.29 38.66 24.75
C SER A 198 -49.63 38.73 26.25
N GLY A 199 -48.88 39.55 27.00
CA GLY A 199 -49.35 40.08 28.30
C GLY A 199 -48.28 40.45 29.35
N GLY A 200 -48.15 41.75 29.68
CA GLY A 200 -47.57 42.18 30.97
C GLY A 200 -46.37 43.15 30.95
N LYS A 201 -46.68 44.45 31.04
CA LYS A 201 -45.81 45.63 31.33
C LYS A 201 -44.40 45.41 31.92
N GLY A 202 -43.39 46.04 31.29
CA GLY A 202 -42.09 46.36 31.89
C GLY A 202 -41.14 47.03 30.88
N GLY A 203 -40.76 48.30 31.07
CA GLY A 203 -40.07 49.10 30.05
C GLY A 203 -38.57 48.83 29.92
N GLY A 204 -38.01 48.85 28.69
CA GLY A 204 -36.60 48.53 28.48
C GLY A 204 -36.03 48.69 27.05
N ARG A 205 -36.05 49.91 26.50
CA ARG A 205 -35.05 50.46 25.54
C ARG A 205 -34.52 49.57 24.38
N ARG A 206 -35.09 49.80 23.18
CA ARG A 206 -34.48 49.68 21.82
C ARG A 206 -33.52 48.49 21.53
N LYS A 207 -33.96 47.60 20.64
CA LYS A 207 -33.21 47.25 19.41
C LYS A 207 -34.21 47.05 18.26
N SER A 208 -33.92 47.66 17.11
CA SER A 208 -34.77 47.59 15.92
C SER A 208 -34.77 46.18 15.33
N ALA A 209 -35.95 45.59 15.20
CA ALA A 209 -36.13 44.38 14.40
C ALA A 209 -35.96 44.74 12.92
N GLY A 210 -34.73 44.56 12.39
CA GLY A 210 -34.54 44.49 10.95
C GLY A 210 -35.23 43.23 10.43
N SER A 211 -36.08 43.37 9.42
CA SER A 211 -36.81 42.26 8.82
C SER A 211 -35.83 41.25 8.20
N LYS A 212 -35.51 40.19 8.94
CA LYS A 212 -35.01 38.97 8.31
C LYS A 212 -36.20 38.37 7.57
N THR A 213 -36.21 38.50 6.26
CA THR A 213 -37.04 37.64 5.40
C THR A 213 -36.73 36.20 5.77
N ASP A 214 -37.72 35.44 6.24
CA ASP A 214 -37.55 34.02 6.56
C ASP A 214 -37.18 33.27 5.29
N LYS A 215 -35.88 33.00 5.14
CA LYS A 215 -35.36 32.24 4.02
C LYS A 215 -35.73 30.77 4.21
N VAL A 216 -36.28 30.18 3.17
CA VAL A 216 -36.67 28.77 3.16
C VAL A 216 -35.40 27.94 2.97
N ASN A 217 -35.02 27.22 4.02
CA ASN A 217 -33.91 26.28 3.97
C ASN A 217 -34.49 24.87 3.77
N LEU A 218 -34.05 24.20 2.71
CA LEU A 218 -34.45 22.84 2.35
C LEU A 218 -33.32 21.84 2.60
N ILE A 219 -32.07 22.29 2.47
CA ILE A 219 -30.87 21.50 2.72
C ILE A 219 -30.62 21.43 4.23
N ASP A 220 -30.05 20.32 4.70
CA ASP A 220 -29.66 20.16 6.11
C ASP A 220 -28.79 21.35 6.56
N LEU A 221 -29.07 21.88 7.75
CA LEU A 221 -28.45 23.10 8.26
C LEU A 221 -26.92 22.98 8.38
N ARG A 222 -26.37 21.79 8.68
CA ARG A 222 -24.92 21.59 8.74
C ARG A 222 -24.32 21.55 7.34
N ARG A 223 -24.96 20.89 6.38
CA ARG A 223 -24.55 20.89 4.96
C ARG A 223 -24.66 22.28 4.33
N ALA A 224 -25.73 23.01 4.60
CA ALA A 224 -25.92 24.39 4.16
C ALA A 224 -24.85 25.32 4.74
N ASN A 225 -24.63 25.30 6.06
CA ASN A 225 -23.59 26.11 6.71
C ASN A 225 -22.18 25.79 6.19
N ASN A 226 -21.84 24.51 6.02
CA ASN A 226 -20.53 24.11 5.48
C ASN A 226 -20.33 24.61 4.04
N THR A 227 -21.40 24.58 3.23
CA THR A 227 -21.37 25.11 1.86
C THR A 227 -21.23 26.63 1.89
N GLU A 228 -22.04 27.36 2.66
CA GLU A 228 -21.89 28.82 2.80
C GLU A 228 -20.50 29.24 3.29
N ILE A 229 -19.89 28.49 4.22
CA ILE A 229 -18.50 28.73 4.65
C ILE A 229 -17.51 28.55 3.48
N MET A 230 -17.68 27.54 2.62
CA MET A 230 -16.88 27.41 1.41
C MET A 230 -17.10 28.61 0.46
N LEU A 231 -18.34 29.05 0.27
CA LEU A 231 -18.66 30.21 -0.59
C LEU A 231 -18.03 31.52 -0.12
N THR A 232 -17.70 31.66 1.17
CA THR A 232 -16.92 32.83 1.66
C THR A 232 -15.43 32.77 1.30
N LYS A 233 -14.90 31.60 0.92
CA LYS A 233 -13.51 31.43 0.45
C LYS A 233 -13.40 31.60 -1.06
N VAL A 234 -14.48 31.35 -1.79
CA VAL A 234 -14.60 31.60 -3.22
C VAL A 234 -14.64 33.11 -3.46
N LYS A 235 -13.68 33.62 -4.24
CA LYS A 235 -13.56 35.05 -4.59
C LYS A 235 -14.20 35.43 -5.93
N MET A 236 -14.81 34.47 -6.62
CA MET A 236 -15.33 34.59 -7.98
C MET A 236 -16.85 34.32 -8.01
N PRO A 237 -17.65 35.05 -8.80
CA PRO A 237 -19.05 34.71 -9.01
C PRO A 237 -19.21 33.28 -9.55
N LEU A 238 -20.23 32.55 -9.07
CA LEU A 238 -20.47 31.17 -9.51
C LEU A 238 -20.72 31.06 -11.01
N SER A 239 -21.40 32.04 -11.62
CA SER A 239 -21.60 32.07 -13.07
C SER A 239 -20.27 32.03 -13.83
N ASP A 240 -19.27 32.79 -13.36
CA ASP A 240 -17.96 32.89 -13.99
C ASP A 240 -17.13 31.62 -13.76
N MET A 241 -17.21 31.04 -12.56
CA MET A 241 -16.62 29.72 -12.29
C MET A 241 -17.24 28.63 -13.19
N MET A 242 -18.56 28.60 -13.34
CA MET A 242 -19.21 27.59 -14.20
C MET A 242 -18.90 27.82 -15.68
N ALA A 243 -18.77 29.07 -16.12
CA ALA A 243 -18.28 29.38 -17.46
C ALA A 243 -16.84 28.89 -17.66
N ALA A 244 -15.94 29.10 -16.69
CA ALA A 244 -14.56 28.60 -16.73
C ALA A 244 -14.49 27.05 -16.75
N VAL A 245 -15.35 26.36 -16.01
CA VAL A 245 -15.48 24.89 -16.05
C VAL A 245 -15.97 24.40 -17.41
N LEU A 246 -16.94 25.08 -18.02
CA LEU A 246 -17.44 24.76 -19.36
C LEU A 246 -16.43 25.10 -20.47
N ALA A 247 -15.60 26.13 -20.28
CA ALA A 247 -14.46 26.41 -21.16
C ALA A 247 -13.28 25.44 -20.94
N MET A 248 -13.23 24.79 -19.76
CA MET A 248 -12.09 24.04 -19.22
C MET A 248 -10.80 24.88 -19.18
N ASP A 249 -10.93 26.12 -18.68
CA ASP A 249 -9.87 27.12 -18.61
C ASP A 249 -9.00 26.99 -17.35
N GLU A 250 -7.83 26.38 -17.55
CA GLU A 250 -6.81 26.12 -16.51
C GLU A 250 -6.12 27.40 -16.00
N SER A 251 -6.28 28.54 -16.70
CA SER A 251 -5.74 29.83 -16.25
C SER A 251 -6.63 30.54 -15.22
N VAL A 252 -7.90 30.14 -15.15
CA VAL A 252 -8.93 30.75 -14.30
C VAL A 252 -9.23 29.92 -13.06
N LEU A 253 -9.17 28.58 -13.17
CA LEU A 253 -9.44 27.65 -12.08
C LEU A 253 -8.30 26.63 -11.91
N ASP A 254 -7.72 26.60 -10.71
CA ASP A 254 -6.73 25.59 -10.32
C ASP A 254 -7.38 24.28 -9.83
N VAL A 255 -6.57 23.23 -9.67
CA VAL A 255 -7.04 21.90 -9.22
C VAL A 255 -7.70 21.93 -7.83
N ASP A 256 -7.18 22.73 -6.89
CA ASP A 256 -7.73 22.81 -5.54
C ASP A 256 -9.10 23.49 -5.55
N GLN A 257 -9.29 24.50 -6.39
CA GLN A 257 -10.58 25.17 -6.61
C GLN A 257 -11.59 24.20 -7.23
N VAL A 258 -11.20 23.41 -8.23
CA VAL A 258 -12.06 22.39 -8.86
C VAL A 258 -12.43 21.28 -7.86
N GLU A 259 -11.49 20.77 -7.06
CA GLU A 259 -11.79 19.77 -6.01
C GLU A 259 -12.68 20.33 -4.90
N ASN A 260 -12.55 21.62 -4.56
CA ASN A 260 -13.50 22.28 -3.67
C ASN A 260 -14.90 22.36 -4.32
N LEU A 261 -15.03 22.72 -5.61
CA LEU A 261 -16.32 22.71 -6.30
C LEU A 261 -16.96 21.31 -6.34
N ILE A 262 -16.17 20.24 -6.56
CA ILE A 262 -16.63 18.84 -6.52
C ILE A 262 -17.17 18.48 -5.14
N LYS A 263 -16.44 18.81 -4.06
CA LYS A 263 -16.83 18.51 -2.67
C LYS A 263 -18.17 19.14 -2.25
N PHE A 264 -18.54 20.25 -2.89
CA PHE A 264 -19.77 20.97 -2.65
C PHE A 264 -20.73 20.95 -3.85
N CYS A 265 -20.63 19.97 -4.75
CA CYS A 265 -21.72 19.66 -5.68
C CYS A 265 -22.96 19.19 -4.92
N PRO A 266 -24.19 19.51 -5.39
CA PRO A 266 -25.41 18.96 -4.82
C PRO A 266 -25.50 17.45 -5.05
N THR A 267 -25.97 16.68 -4.07
CA THR A 267 -26.28 15.26 -4.28
C THR A 267 -27.53 15.10 -5.15
N LYS A 268 -27.78 13.88 -5.65
CA LYS A 268 -28.97 13.59 -6.45
C LYS A 268 -30.26 13.86 -5.65
N GLU A 269 -30.24 13.51 -4.37
CA GLU A 269 -31.34 13.72 -3.43
C GLU A 269 -31.57 15.22 -3.19
N GLU A 270 -30.50 16.01 -3.03
CA GLU A 270 -30.56 17.48 -2.92
C GLU A 270 -31.11 18.12 -4.21
N MET A 271 -30.70 17.62 -5.39
CA MET A 271 -31.20 18.08 -6.70
C MET A 271 -32.70 17.78 -6.89
N GLU A 272 -33.17 16.58 -6.54
CA GLU A 272 -34.60 16.25 -6.65
C GLU A 272 -35.45 17.02 -5.63
N LEU A 273 -34.94 17.26 -4.42
CA LEU A 273 -35.60 18.11 -3.43
C LEU A 273 -35.78 19.55 -3.94
N LEU A 274 -34.76 20.12 -4.58
CA LEU A 274 -34.81 21.46 -5.17
C LEU A 274 -35.68 21.55 -6.43
N LYS A 275 -35.80 20.46 -7.21
CA LYS A 275 -36.76 20.36 -8.32
C LYS A 275 -38.21 20.28 -7.82
N GLY A 276 -38.44 19.56 -6.73
CA GLY A 276 -39.77 19.39 -6.12
C GLY A 276 -40.29 20.63 -5.38
N TYR A 277 -39.47 21.65 -5.17
CA TYR A 277 -39.88 22.89 -4.52
C TYR A 277 -40.73 23.78 -5.45
N THR A 278 -42.00 23.96 -5.08
CA THR A 278 -43.01 24.74 -5.82
C THR A 278 -43.17 26.18 -5.34
N GLY A 279 -42.45 26.58 -4.28
CA GLY A 279 -42.46 27.96 -3.79
C GLY A 279 -41.56 28.89 -4.62
N ASP A 280 -41.54 30.17 -4.26
CA ASP A 280 -40.65 31.15 -4.88
C ASP A 280 -39.18 30.84 -4.56
N LYS A 281 -38.44 30.44 -5.60
CA LYS A 281 -37.02 30.07 -5.51
C LYS A 281 -36.15 31.23 -5.03
N ALA A 282 -36.54 32.50 -5.20
CA ALA A 282 -35.76 33.64 -4.69
C ALA A 282 -35.69 33.69 -3.15
N ASN A 283 -36.66 33.09 -2.45
CA ASN A 283 -36.70 33.05 -0.99
C ASN A 283 -35.86 31.92 -0.38
N LEU A 284 -35.20 31.08 -1.18
CA LEU A 284 -34.36 30.00 -0.68
C LEU A 284 -33.05 30.51 -0.02
N GLY A 285 -32.49 29.69 0.87
CA GLY A 285 -31.17 29.88 1.49
C GLY A 285 -30.02 29.98 0.47
N LYS A 286 -28.84 30.48 0.87
CA LYS A 286 -27.77 30.71 -0.12
C LYS A 286 -27.18 29.41 -0.67
N CYS A 287 -27.17 28.34 0.14
CA CYS A 287 -26.75 27.01 -0.31
C CYS A 287 -27.66 26.50 -1.43
N GLU A 288 -28.97 26.67 -1.28
CA GLU A 288 -29.99 26.32 -2.26
C GLU A 288 -29.87 27.15 -3.55
N GLN A 289 -29.64 28.47 -3.46
CA GLN A 289 -29.34 29.29 -4.65
C GLN A 289 -28.11 28.77 -5.39
N TYR A 290 -27.03 28.48 -4.66
CA TYR A 290 -25.78 27.95 -5.21
C TYR A 290 -25.98 26.59 -5.91
N PHE A 291 -26.77 25.69 -5.32
CA PHE A 291 -27.13 24.42 -5.95
C PHE A 291 -28.02 24.62 -7.18
N LEU A 292 -29.02 25.51 -7.14
CA LEU A 292 -29.86 25.81 -8.31
C LEU A 292 -29.06 26.37 -9.50
N GLU A 293 -28.05 27.20 -9.22
CA GLU A 293 -27.12 27.69 -10.23
C GLU A 293 -26.22 26.56 -10.79
N GLN A 294 -25.65 25.69 -9.95
CA GLN A 294 -24.92 24.51 -10.43
C GLN A 294 -25.80 23.56 -11.27
N MET A 295 -27.08 23.40 -10.91
CA MET A 295 -28.04 22.56 -11.63
C MET A 295 -28.38 23.05 -13.05
N LYS A 296 -27.98 24.28 -13.42
CA LYS A 296 -28.03 24.75 -14.81
C LYS A 296 -27.04 24.03 -15.73
N VAL A 297 -25.98 23.45 -15.16
CA VAL A 297 -24.97 22.67 -15.89
C VAL A 297 -25.30 21.18 -15.79
N PRO A 298 -25.63 20.50 -16.92
CA PRO A 298 -25.87 19.07 -16.91
C PRO A 298 -24.67 18.30 -16.36
N ARG A 299 -24.91 17.36 -15.44
CA ARG A 299 -23.87 16.49 -14.85
C ARG A 299 -22.65 17.27 -14.31
N VAL A 300 -22.88 18.42 -13.66
CA VAL A 300 -21.84 19.34 -13.14
C VAL A 300 -20.67 18.64 -12.44
N GLU A 301 -20.92 17.68 -11.55
CA GLU A 301 -19.87 16.92 -10.85
C GLU A 301 -18.98 16.11 -11.82
N SER A 302 -19.58 15.53 -12.88
CA SER A 302 -18.87 14.77 -13.91
C SER A 302 -17.95 15.69 -14.72
N LYS A 303 -18.48 16.83 -15.18
CA LYS A 303 -17.68 17.83 -15.92
C LYS A 303 -16.54 18.40 -15.08
N LEU A 304 -16.78 18.67 -13.80
CA LEU A 304 -15.73 19.10 -12.86
C LEU A 304 -14.65 18.04 -12.68
N ARG A 305 -15.01 16.75 -12.53
CA ARG A 305 -14.03 15.65 -12.43
C ARG A 305 -13.21 15.46 -13.70
N VAL A 306 -13.82 15.64 -14.87
CA VAL A 306 -13.14 15.65 -16.17
C VAL A 306 -12.16 16.82 -16.28
N PHE A 307 -12.55 18.00 -15.84
CA PHE A 307 -11.69 19.18 -15.84
C PHE A 307 -10.51 19.04 -14.85
N SER A 308 -10.76 18.53 -13.63
CA SER A 308 -9.71 18.18 -12.66
C SER A 308 -8.70 17.19 -13.25
N PHE A 309 -9.17 16.15 -13.96
CA PHE A 309 -8.29 15.22 -14.67
C PHE A 309 -7.49 15.90 -15.78
N LYS A 310 -8.11 16.77 -16.60
CA LYS A 310 -7.42 17.53 -17.65
C LYS A 310 -6.25 18.36 -17.11
N ILE A 311 -6.49 19.14 -16.04
CA ILE A 311 -5.46 19.94 -15.36
C ILE A 311 -4.28 19.07 -14.91
N GLN A 312 -4.56 17.90 -14.32
CA GLN A 312 -3.53 17.03 -13.76
C GLN A 312 -2.80 16.16 -14.80
N PHE A 313 -3.42 15.89 -15.95
CA PHE A 313 -2.98 14.86 -16.91
C PHE A 313 -1.54 15.04 -17.38
N GLY A 314 -1.15 16.27 -17.75
CA GLY A 314 0.20 16.55 -18.23
C GLY A 314 1.29 16.23 -17.19
N CYS A 315 1.06 16.63 -15.94
CA CYS A 315 1.95 16.34 -14.82
C CYS A 315 2.01 14.83 -14.52
N GLN A 316 0.84 14.17 -14.46
CA GLN A 316 0.74 12.73 -14.20
C GLN A 316 1.48 11.91 -15.27
N ILE A 317 1.28 12.20 -16.57
CA ILE A 317 1.98 11.52 -17.66
C ILE A 317 3.50 11.77 -17.59
N SER A 318 3.93 13.01 -17.31
CA SER A 318 5.34 13.36 -17.23
C SER A 318 6.06 12.65 -16.07
N GLU A 319 5.46 12.64 -14.89
CA GLU A 319 6.00 11.96 -13.70
C GLU A 319 6.01 10.44 -13.88
N PHE A 320 4.93 9.87 -14.42
CA PHE A 320 4.85 8.44 -14.70
C PHE A 320 5.89 8.00 -15.75
N LYS A 321 6.06 8.75 -16.86
CA LYS A 321 7.14 8.51 -17.84
C LYS A 321 8.54 8.61 -17.21
N LYS A 322 8.77 9.59 -16.33
CA LYS A 322 10.05 9.74 -15.60
C LYS A 322 10.35 8.51 -14.74
N ASN A 323 9.37 8.01 -13.99
CA ASN A 323 9.53 6.82 -13.16
C ASN A 323 9.79 5.56 -14.01
N LEU A 324 9.07 5.39 -15.12
CA LEU A 324 9.28 4.32 -16.09
C LEU A 324 10.68 4.35 -16.70
N ASN A 325 11.16 5.53 -17.13
CA ASN A 325 12.48 5.69 -17.68
C ASN A 325 13.57 5.40 -16.64
N ALA A 326 13.40 5.79 -15.37
CA ALA A 326 14.37 5.45 -14.31
C ALA A 326 14.52 3.94 -14.12
N VAL A 327 13.41 3.18 -14.14
CA VAL A 327 13.43 1.70 -14.11
C VAL A 327 14.13 1.15 -15.35
N ASN A 328 13.82 1.67 -16.55
CA ASN A 328 14.43 1.20 -17.79
C ASN A 328 15.94 1.44 -17.84
N SER A 329 16.38 2.67 -17.52
CA SER A 329 17.79 3.03 -17.48
C SER A 329 18.55 2.17 -16.48
N ALA A 330 18.02 1.91 -15.28
CA ALA A 330 18.66 1.01 -14.32
C ALA A 330 18.80 -0.43 -14.86
N CYS A 331 17.80 -0.95 -15.57
CA CYS A 331 17.89 -2.26 -16.24
C CYS A 331 18.97 -2.28 -17.32
N GLU A 332 19.03 -1.26 -18.18
CA GLU A 332 19.99 -1.17 -19.28
C GLU A 332 21.43 -0.95 -18.78
N GLU A 333 21.62 -0.01 -17.86
CA GLU A 333 22.91 0.28 -17.20
C GLU A 333 23.52 -0.97 -16.57
N VAL A 334 22.76 -1.69 -15.72
CA VAL A 334 23.23 -2.92 -15.05
C VAL A 334 23.57 -4.03 -16.05
N ARG A 335 22.82 -4.14 -17.16
CA ARG A 335 23.08 -5.12 -18.22
C ARG A 335 24.24 -4.74 -19.13
N ASN A 336 24.51 -3.45 -19.31
CA ASN A 336 25.51 -2.95 -20.25
C ASN A 336 26.88 -2.71 -19.60
N SER A 337 26.94 -2.45 -18.29
CA SER A 337 28.22 -2.29 -17.56
C SER A 337 29.12 -3.52 -17.75
N SER A 338 30.23 -3.33 -18.48
CA SER A 338 31.32 -4.31 -18.59
C SER A 338 32.03 -4.47 -17.25
N LYS A 339 32.24 -3.37 -16.53
CA LYS A 339 32.91 -3.37 -15.23
C LYS A 339 32.18 -4.25 -14.21
N LEU A 340 30.86 -4.17 -14.15
CA LEU A 340 30.06 -5.04 -13.27
C LEU A 340 30.22 -6.53 -13.65
N LYS A 341 30.20 -6.86 -14.94
CA LYS A 341 30.40 -8.25 -15.42
C LYS A 341 31.77 -8.81 -15.02
N GLU A 342 32.84 -8.02 -15.18
CA GLU A 342 34.19 -8.40 -14.76
C GLU A 342 34.29 -8.59 -13.24
N ILE A 343 33.68 -7.71 -12.45
CA ILE A 343 33.63 -7.85 -10.98
C ILE A 343 32.88 -9.13 -10.58
N MET A 344 31.76 -9.46 -11.22
CA MET A 344 31.01 -10.69 -10.96
C MET A 344 31.84 -11.94 -11.29
N ALA A 345 32.59 -11.92 -12.40
CA ALA A 345 33.51 -13.01 -12.77
C ALA A 345 34.66 -13.18 -11.77
N LEU A 346 35.25 -12.08 -11.28
CA LEU A 346 36.28 -12.11 -10.25
C LEU A 346 35.76 -12.62 -8.91
N ILE A 347 34.52 -12.27 -8.52
CA ILE A 347 33.85 -12.81 -7.33
C ILE A 347 33.61 -14.31 -7.47
N LEU A 348 33.19 -14.79 -8.65
CA LEU A 348 33.02 -16.22 -8.93
C LEU A 348 34.35 -16.98 -8.82
N GLN A 349 35.43 -16.45 -9.44
CA GLN A 349 36.77 -17.03 -9.34
C GLN A 349 37.24 -17.11 -7.88
N LEU A 350 37.12 -16.00 -7.15
CA LEU A 350 37.53 -15.89 -5.75
C LEU A 350 36.75 -16.87 -4.85
N GLY A 351 35.43 -16.99 -5.06
CA GLY A 351 34.57 -17.96 -4.39
C GLY A 351 34.96 -19.40 -4.70
N ASN A 352 35.28 -19.72 -5.97
CA ASN A 352 35.71 -21.05 -6.37
C ASN A 352 37.08 -21.44 -5.80
N THR A 353 38.03 -20.50 -5.73
CA THR A 353 39.33 -20.73 -5.08
C THR A 353 39.16 -20.98 -3.58
N LEU A 354 38.35 -20.17 -2.88
CA LEU A 354 38.12 -20.35 -1.44
C LEU A 354 37.37 -21.64 -1.09
N ASN A 355 36.46 -22.09 -1.96
CA ASN A 355 35.66 -23.31 -1.74
C ASN A 355 36.26 -24.56 -2.41
N GLN A 356 37.51 -24.51 -2.89
CA GLN A 356 38.17 -25.63 -3.55
C GLN A 356 38.20 -26.88 -2.66
N GLY A 357 37.86 -28.04 -3.22
CA GLY A 357 37.76 -29.30 -2.48
C GLY A 357 36.49 -29.45 -1.61
N THR A 358 35.58 -28.48 -1.63
CA THR A 358 34.27 -28.57 -0.95
C THR A 358 33.13 -28.73 -1.97
N ALA A 359 31.95 -29.16 -1.50
CA ALA A 359 30.72 -29.19 -2.30
C ALA A 359 30.21 -27.80 -2.75
N ARG A 360 30.90 -26.71 -2.40
CA ARG A 360 30.60 -25.34 -2.85
C ARG A 360 31.62 -24.80 -3.87
N GLY A 361 32.66 -25.56 -4.19
CA GLY A 361 33.65 -25.22 -5.22
C GLY A 361 33.13 -25.52 -6.63
N SER A 362 33.90 -25.11 -7.65
CA SER A 362 33.61 -25.35 -9.07
C SER A 362 32.21 -24.90 -9.52
N ALA A 363 31.67 -23.85 -8.91
CA ALA A 363 30.41 -23.24 -9.30
C ALA A 363 30.54 -22.52 -10.65
N VAL A 364 29.48 -22.57 -11.46
CA VAL A 364 29.36 -21.82 -12.73
C VAL A 364 28.78 -20.41 -12.56
N GLY A 365 28.25 -20.12 -11.36
CA GLY A 365 27.60 -18.86 -11.01
C GLY A 365 27.12 -18.89 -9.56
N PHE A 366 26.57 -17.79 -9.07
CA PHE A 366 26.04 -17.68 -7.71
C PHE A 366 24.76 -16.82 -7.68
N LYS A 367 23.90 -17.06 -6.67
CA LYS A 367 22.69 -16.27 -6.43
C LYS A 367 23.03 -14.84 -5.98
N LEU A 368 22.21 -13.87 -6.37
CA LEU A 368 22.52 -12.44 -6.23
C LEU A 368 22.81 -12.03 -4.77
N ASP A 369 22.03 -12.53 -3.81
CA ASP A 369 22.22 -12.27 -2.37
C ASP A 369 23.57 -12.77 -1.81
N SER A 370 24.32 -13.59 -2.56
CA SER A 370 25.67 -14.02 -2.18
C SER A 370 26.68 -12.87 -2.18
N LEU A 371 26.42 -11.80 -2.93
CA LEU A 371 27.24 -10.58 -2.94
C LEU A 371 27.36 -9.94 -1.56
N LEU A 372 26.30 -10.00 -0.76
CA LEU A 372 26.28 -9.41 0.59
C LEU A 372 27.15 -10.20 1.58
N LYS A 373 27.48 -11.47 1.29
CA LYS A 373 28.29 -12.34 2.16
C LYS A 373 29.81 -12.07 2.04
N LEU A 374 30.21 -11.22 1.09
CA LEU A 374 31.61 -10.80 0.91
C LEU A 374 32.12 -9.94 2.07
N THR A 375 31.23 -9.36 2.87
CA THR A 375 31.59 -8.67 4.13
C THR A 375 31.70 -9.61 5.33
N ASP A 376 31.06 -10.78 5.29
CA ASP A 376 31.03 -11.73 6.41
C ASP A 376 32.30 -12.58 6.46
N THR A 377 32.83 -12.94 5.28
CA THR A 377 34.08 -13.68 5.16
C THR A 377 35.27 -12.78 5.52
N ARG A 378 36.02 -13.14 6.57
CA ARG A 378 37.18 -12.38 7.08
C ARG A 378 38.50 -13.11 6.85
N SER A 379 39.58 -12.34 6.78
CA SER A 379 40.96 -12.86 6.84
C SER A 379 41.25 -13.56 8.18
N SER A 380 42.26 -14.42 8.21
CA SER A 380 42.68 -15.17 9.41
C SER A 380 43.06 -14.27 10.61
N ASN A 381 43.47 -13.04 10.34
CA ASN A 381 43.77 -12.02 11.36
C ASN A 381 42.58 -11.08 11.66
N SER A 382 41.40 -11.34 11.10
CA SER A 382 40.15 -10.55 11.20
C SER A 382 40.21 -9.08 10.74
N LYS A 383 41.37 -8.61 10.26
CA LYS A 383 41.63 -7.20 9.89
C LYS A 383 40.94 -6.75 8.60
N MET A 384 40.63 -7.66 7.68
CA MET A 384 39.97 -7.34 6.41
C MET A 384 38.88 -8.36 6.08
N THR A 385 37.88 -7.93 5.30
CA THR A 385 36.87 -8.82 4.72
C THR A 385 37.25 -9.23 3.30
N LEU A 386 36.56 -10.22 2.74
CA LEU A 386 36.75 -10.62 1.35
C LEU A 386 36.44 -9.47 0.37
N MET A 387 35.48 -8.60 0.70
CA MET A 387 35.19 -7.38 -0.05
C MET A 387 36.38 -6.40 -0.05
N HIS A 388 37.04 -6.20 1.09
CA HIS A 388 38.26 -5.39 1.17
C HIS A 388 39.39 -6.01 0.33
N TYR A 389 39.56 -7.33 0.40
CA TYR A 389 40.57 -8.03 -0.41
C TYR A 389 40.31 -7.85 -1.91
N LEU A 390 39.07 -8.02 -2.38
CA LEU A 390 38.70 -7.78 -3.78
C LEU A 390 39.04 -6.35 -4.21
N CYS A 391 38.60 -5.34 -3.44
CA CYS A 391 38.88 -3.94 -3.75
C CYS A 391 40.40 -3.64 -3.77
N LYS A 392 41.19 -4.28 -2.91
CA LYS A 392 42.66 -4.16 -2.89
C LYS A 392 43.31 -4.79 -4.12
N VAL A 393 42.86 -5.97 -4.55
CA VAL A 393 43.35 -6.63 -5.77
C VAL A 393 42.99 -5.82 -7.01
N LEU A 394 41.76 -5.29 -7.08
CA LEU A 394 41.31 -4.41 -8.16
C LEU A 394 42.15 -3.12 -8.24
N ALA A 395 42.40 -2.46 -7.12
CA ALA A 395 43.26 -1.27 -7.08
C ALA A 395 44.68 -1.52 -7.62
N ALA A 396 45.22 -2.73 -7.42
CA ALA A 396 46.57 -3.09 -7.85
C ALA A 396 46.67 -3.59 -9.31
N LYS A 397 45.58 -4.10 -9.90
CA LYS A 397 45.60 -4.76 -11.23
C LYS A 397 44.68 -4.13 -12.27
N THR A 398 43.52 -3.62 -11.86
CA THR A 398 42.42 -3.23 -12.75
C THR A 398 41.62 -2.09 -12.11
N SER A 399 42.29 -0.96 -11.85
CA SER A 399 41.72 0.18 -11.10
C SER A 399 40.46 0.76 -11.74
N ILE A 400 40.31 0.65 -13.07
CA ILE A 400 39.11 1.02 -13.85
C ILE A 400 37.84 0.22 -13.48
N LEU A 401 37.93 -0.82 -12.65
CA LEU A 401 36.76 -1.53 -12.12
C LEU A 401 36.23 -0.92 -10.81
N LEU A 402 37.01 -0.08 -10.12
CA LEU A 402 36.62 0.47 -8.82
C LEU A 402 35.47 1.48 -8.91
N ASP A 403 35.34 2.14 -10.05
CA ASP A 403 34.31 3.15 -10.34
C ASP A 403 33.10 2.57 -11.10
N PHE A 404 32.90 1.24 -11.12
CA PHE A 404 31.75 0.60 -11.82
C PHE A 404 30.38 1.17 -11.41
N HIS A 405 30.30 1.74 -10.21
CA HIS A 405 29.12 2.41 -9.70
C HIS A 405 28.70 3.65 -10.51
N GLN A 406 29.60 4.20 -11.33
CA GLN A 406 29.33 5.28 -12.29
C GLN A 406 28.68 4.77 -13.58
N ASP A 407 28.71 3.46 -13.84
CA ASP A 407 28.01 2.84 -14.97
C ASP A 407 26.53 2.57 -14.65
N ILE A 408 26.12 2.69 -13.37
CA ILE A 408 24.81 2.26 -12.83
C ILE A 408 24.14 3.34 -11.97
N VAL A 409 24.21 4.59 -12.41
CA VAL A 409 23.73 5.78 -11.67
C VAL A 409 22.22 5.78 -11.42
N SER A 410 21.41 5.21 -12.32
CA SER A 410 19.95 5.18 -12.19
C SER A 410 19.45 4.18 -11.15
N LEU A 411 20.33 3.28 -10.67
CA LEU A 411 19.97 2.21 -9.72
C LEU A 411 19.39 2.74 -8.40
N GLU A 412 19.91 3.85 -7.87
CA GLU A 412 19.43 4.43 -6.60
C GLU A 412 18.11 5.21 -6.72
N SER A 413 17.79 5.73 -7.90
CA SER A 413 16.45 6.25 -8.19
C SER A 413 15.46 5.12 -8.40
N ALA A 414 15.84 4.11 -9.19
CA ALA A 414 14.97 2.99 -9.53
C ALA A 414 14.61 2.11 -8.33
N SER A 415 15.53 1.90 -7.39
CA SER A 415 15.27 1.11 -6.17
C SER A 415 14.26 1.75 -5.20
N LYS A 416 13.77 2.96 -5.48
CA LYS A 416 12.73 3.66 -4.69
C LYS A 416 11.35 3.52 -5.32
N ILE A 417 11.27 3.02 -6.55
CA ILE A 417 10.05 2.88 -7.34
C ILE A 417 9.49 1.47 -7.11
N GLN A 418 8.18 1.37 -6.87
CA GLN A 418 7.48 0.09 -6.73
C GLN A 418 6.70 -0.19 -8.01
N LEU A 419 6.91 -1.35 -8.64
CA LEU A 419 6.21 -1.74 -9.86
C LEU A 419 4.69 -1.85 -9.66
N LYS A 420 4.27 -2.14 -8.42
CA LYS A 420 2.86 -2.13 -8.03
C LYS A 420 2.24 -0.73 -8.08
N SER A 421 2.94 0.29 -7.56
CA SER A 421 2.47 1.68 -7.64
C SER A 421 2.36 2.14 -9.09
N LEU A 422 3.34 1.79 -9.94
CA LEU A 422 3.26 2.06 -11.38
C LEU A 422 2.06 1.38 -12.04
N ALA A 423 1.67 0.17 -11.62
CA ALA A 423 0.47 -0.50 -12.12
C ALA A 423 -0.82 0.22 -11.68
N GLU A 424 -0.87 0.72 -10.44
CA GLU A 424 -1.99 1.49 -9.89
C GLU A 424 -2.12 2.86 -10.60
N GLU A 425 -1.01 3.56 -10.85
CA GLU A 425 -0.92 4.80 -11.62
C GLU A 425 -1.39 4.60 -13.08
N MET A 426 -0.87 3.57 -13.76
CA MET A 426 -1.28 3.22 -15.14
C MET A 426 -2.79 2.99 -15.23
N GLN A 427 -3.36 2.28 -14.26
CA GLN A 427 -4.80 2.02 -14.19
C GLN A 427 -5.62 3.28 -13.88
N ALA A 428 -5.09 4.20 -13.07
CA ALA A 428 -5.73 5.49 -12.81
C ALA A 428 -5.77 6.36 -14.07
N ILE A 429 -4.69 6.41 -14.84
CA ILE A 429 -4.58 7.15 -16.10
C ILE A 429 -5.59 6.62 -17.13
N ILE A 430 -5.63 5.29 -17.36
CA ILE A 430 -6.57 4.67 -18.30
C ILE A 430 -8.02 4.97 -17.90
N LYS A 431 -8.39 4.71 -16.63
CA LYS A 431 -9.76 4.92 -16.13
C LYS A 431 -10.15 6.41 -16.09
N GLY A 432 -9.18 7.30 -15.96
CA GLY A 432 -9.38 8.75 -16.11
C GLY A 432 -9.82 9.07 -17.54
N LEU A 433 -9.02 8.66 -18.54
CA LEU A 433 -9.35 8.88 -19.96
C LEU A 433 -10.65 8.19 -20.40
N GLU A 434 -10.99 7.02 -19.85
CA GLU A 434 -12.30 6.38 -20.07
C GLU A 434 -13.47 7.26 -19.59
N LYS A 435 -13.37 7.86 -18.39
CA LYS A 435 -14.40 8.76 -17.84
C LYS A 435 -14.52 10.06 -18.66
N VAL A 436 -13.40 10.61 -19.11
CA VAL A 436 -13.33 11.77 -20.03
C VAL A 436 -14.13 11.47 -21.31
N LYS A 437 -13.91 10.31 -21.93
CA LYS A 437 -14.65 9.88 -23.13
C LYS A 437 -16.14 9.63 -22.87
N GLN A 438 -16.49 9.07 -21.71
CA GLN A 438 -17.88 8.84 -21.30
C GLN A 438 -18.64 10.17 -21.14
N GLU A 439 -18.06 11.15 -20.43
CA GLU A 439 -18.69 12.46 -20.27
C GLU A 439 -18.72 13.25 -21.58
N PHE A 440 -17.69 13.14 -22.45
CA PHE A 440 -17.74 13.71 -23.80
C PHE A 440 -18.97 13.21 -24.56
N SER A 441 -19.14 11.89 -24.66
CA SER A 441 -20.27 11.25 -25.36
C SER A 441 -21.63 11.63 -24.74
N ALA A 442 -21.69 11.79 -23.42
CA ALA A 442 -22.90 12.27 -22.74
C ALA A 442 -23.18 13.75 -23.03
N SER A 443 -22.14 14.56 -23.21
CA SER A 443 -22.21 16.01 -23.38
C SER A 443 -22.68 16.46 -24.76
N GLU A 444 -22.52 15.62 -25.79
CA GLU A 444 -23.03 15.90 -27.14
C GLU A 444 -24.56 16.13 -27.16
N ASN A 445 -25.28 15.63 -26.15
CA ASN A 445 -26.74 15.74 -26.02
C ASN A 445 -27.20 16.90 -25.10
N ASP A 446 -26.28 17.68 -24.53
CA ASP A 446 -26.63 18.78 -23.60
C ASP A 446 -27.12 20.05 -24.31
N GLY A 447 -26.91 20.17 -25.62
CA GLY A 447 -27.18 21.38 -26.38
C GLY A 447 -26.12 22.49 -26.18
N PRO A 448 -26.44 23.76 -26.49
CA PRO A 448 -25.44 24.83 -26.58
C PRO A 448 -24.62 25.10 -25.31
N VAL A 449 -25.17 24.76 -24.12
CA VAL A 449 -24.48 24.96 -22.83
C VAL A 449 -23.16 24.19 -22.72
N SER A 450 -23.03 23.07 -23.43
CA SER A 450 -21.81 22.24 -23.44
C SER A 450 -21.03 22.33 -24.76
N GLU A 451 -21.37 23.23 -25.69
CA GLU A 451 -20.73 23.29 -27.02
C GLU A 451 -19.21 23.53 -26.92
N VAL A 452 -18.81 24.54 -26.15
CA VAL A 452 -17.39 24.86 -25.89
C VAL A 452 -16.71 23.71 -25.15
N PHE A 453 -17.38 23.14 -24.14
CA PHE A 453 -16.88 22.00 -23.35
C PHE A 453 -16.56 20.82 -24.25
N CYS A 454 -17.50 20.41 -25.11
CA CYS A 454 -17.33 19.33 -26.07
C CYS A 454 -16.17 19.59 -27.04
N LYS A 455 -16.05 20.82 -27.57
CA LYS A 455 -14.95 21.18 -28.48
C LYS A 455 -13.59 21.03 -27.80
N THR A 456 -13.37 21.69 -26.66
CA THR A 456 -12.10 21.64 -25.92
C THR A 456 -11.80 20.22 -25.43
N LEU A 457 -12.83 19.44 -25.07
CA LEU A 457 -12.67 18.06 -24.61
C LEU A 457 -12.30 17.11 -25.73
N LYS A 458 -12.81 17.31 -26.95
CA LYS A 458 -12.42 16.54 -28.14
C LYS A 458 -10.95 16.76 -28.49
N GLU A 459 -10.49 18.01 -28.45
CA GLU A 459 -9.08 18.37 -28.68
C GLU A 459 -8.18 17.72 -27.61
N PHE A 460 -8.56 17.78 -26.33
CA PHE A 460 -7.85 17.10 -25.24
C PHE A 460 -7.82 15.58 -25.40
N ILE A 461 -8.96 14.93 -25.71
CA ILE A 461 -9.03 13.47 -25.90
C ILE A 461 -8.05 13.03 -27.00
N SER A 462 -7.99 13.74 -28.13
CA SER A 462 -7.10 13.37 -29.23
C SER A 462 -5.62 13.39 -28.85
N VAL A 463 -5.20 14.31 -27.97
CA VAL A 463 -3.82 14.36 -27.45
C VAL A 463 -3.62 13.29 -26.37
N ALA A 464 -4.57 13.16 -25.45
CA ALA A 464 -4.50 12.22 -24.34
C ALA A 464 -4.47 10.76 -24.80
N GLU A 465 -5.18 10.40 -25.87
CA GLU A 465 -5.11 9.05 -26.46
C GLU A 465 -3.72 8.69 -26.98
N VAL A 466 -3.03 9.62 -27.65
CA VAL A 466 -1.67 9.40 -28.17
C VAL A 466 -0.67 9.27 -27.02
N GLU A 467 -0.79 10.12 -26.01
CA GLU A 467 0.05 10.09 -24.81
C GLU A 467 -0.16 8.81 -23.98
N VAL A 468 -1.41 8.39 -23.78
CA VAL A 468 -1.75 7.14 -23.07
C VAL A 468 -1.26 5.92 -23.87
N ALA A 469 -1.42 5.89 -25.20
CA ALA A 469 -0.91 4.81 -26.03
C ALA A 469 0.63 4.70 -25.96
N SER A 470 1.32 5.85 -26.04
CA SER A 470 2.78 5.94 -25.89
C SER A 470 3.25 5.38 -24.54
N VAL A 471 2.64 5.83 -23.43
CA VAL A 471 3.07 5.39 -22.10
C VAL A 471 2.62 3.96 -21.76
N THR A 472 1.53 3.46 -22.34
CA THR A 472 1.14 2.03 -22.26
C THR A 472 2.21 1.13 -22.86
N ASN A 473 2.75 1.51 -24.02
CA ASN A 473 3.83 0.75 -24.66
C ASN A 473 5.11 0.81 -23.82
N LEU A 474 5.49 1.99 -23.32
CA LEU A 474 6.65 2.14 -22.43
C LEU A 474 6.51 1.28 -21.16
N TYR A 475 5.36 1.34 -20.47
CA TYR A 475 5.05 0.51 -19.30
C TYR A 475 5.24 -0.99 -19.61
N SER A 476 4.75 -1.44 -20.77
CA SER A 476 4.86 -2.83 -21.22
C SER A 476 6.29 -3.27 -21.55
N VAL A 477 7.14 -2.35 -22.03
CA VAL A 477 8.58 -2.59 -22.23
C VAL A 477 9.31 -2.64 -20.89
N VAL A 478 9.04 -1.68 -20.01
CA VAL A 478 9.65 -1.55 -18.68
C VAL A 478 9.39 -2.79 -17.82
N GLY A 479 8.14 -3.28 -17.76
CA GLY A 479 7.81 -4.50 -17.02
C GLY A 479 8.61 -5.73 -17.50
N ARG A 480 8.71 -5.92 -18.83
CA ARG A 480 9.51 -7.00 -19.42
C ARG A 480 11.00 -6.85 -19.13
N ASN A 481 11.53 -5.62 -19.14
CA ASN A 481 12.94 -5.35 -18.82
C ASN A 481 13.24 -5.59 -17.34
N ALA A 482 12.30 -5.28 -16.44
CA ALA A 482 12.40 -5.54 -15.01
C ALA A 482 12.41 -7.06 -14.71
N ASP A 483 11.45 -7.83 -15.26
CA ASP A 483 11.43 -9.30 -15.12
C ASP A 483 12.71 -9.93 -15.68
N ALA A 484 13.11 -9.50 -16.89
CA ALA A 484 14.28 -10.05 -17.54
C ALA A 484 15.60 -9.60 -16.86
N LEU A 485 15.60 -8.60 -15.99
CA LEU A 485 16.75 -8.26 -15.14
C LEU A 485 16.93 -9.30 -14.03
N ALA A 486 15.85 -9.75 -13.39
CA ALA A 486 15.92 -10.85 -12.41
C ALA A 486 16.41 -12.15 -13.08
N GLN A 487 15.87 -12.48 -14.26
CA GLN A 487 16.29 -13.64 -15.05
C GLN A 487 17.78 -13.56 -15.47
N TYR A 488 18.29 -12.36 -15.78
CA TYR A 488 19.69 -12.15 -16.14
C TYR A 488 20.67 -12.52 -15.00
N PHE A 489 20.26 -12.39 -13.74
CA PHE A 489 21.01 -12.87 -12.58
C PHE A 489 20.67 -14.32 -12.16
N GLY A 490 19.86 -15.03 -12.94
CA GLY A 490 19.41 -16.40 -12.63
C GLY A 490 18.39 -16.48 -11.49
N GLU A 491 17.72 -15.38 -11.16
CA GLU A 491 16.65 -15.34 -10.17
C GLU A 491 15.26 -15.41 -10.85
N ASP A 492 14.27 -15.87 -10.08
CA ASP A 492 12.87 -15.98 -10.51
C ASP A 492 12.16 -14.64 -10.20
N PRO A 493 11.60 -13.91 -11.21
CA PRO A 493 10.94 -12.62 -11.01
C PRO A 493 9.79 -12.66 -9.99
N VAL A 494 9.11 -13.79 -9.84
CA VAL A 494 7.99 -13.96 -8.89
C VAL A 494 8.50 -14.04 -7.45
N ARG A 495 9.75 -14.49 -7.25
CA ARG A 495 10.35 -14.73 -5.92
C ARG A 495 11.41 -13.71 -5.53
N CYS A 496 12.02 -13.07 -6.50
CA CYS A 496 13.01 -12.02 -6.38
C CYS A 496 12.63 -10.91 -7.36
N PRO A 497 11.63 -10.07 -7.02
CA PRO A 497 11.14 -9.03 -7.91
C PRO A 497 12.19 -7.93 -8.10
N PHE A 498 11.94 -7.04 -9.06
CA PHE A 498 12.81 -5.93 -9.42
C PHE A 498 13.32 -5.11 -8.21
N GLU A 499 12.45 -4.83 -7.24
CA GLU A 499 12.78 -4.09 -6.03
C GLU A 499 13.82 -4.83 -5.17
N GLN A 500 13.76 -6.17 -5.10
CA GLN A 500 14.74 -6.98 -4.38
C GLN A 500 16.07 -7.03 -5.15
N VAL A 501 16.03 -7.24 -6.46
CA VAL A 501 17.22 -7.26 -7.32
C VAL A 501 17.99 -5.94 -7.23
N THR A 502 17.29 -4.82 -7.39
CA THR A 502 17.90 -3.48 -7.30
C THR A 502 18.37 -3.14 -5.89
N ALA A 503 17.63 -3.52 -4.84
CA ALA A 503 18.08 -3.34 -3.46
C ALA A 503 19.37 -4.13 -3.15
N THR A 504 19.47 -5.40 -3.56
CA THR A 504 20.69 -6.21 -3.35
C THR A 504 21.88 -5.63 -4.12
N LEU A 505 21.69 -5.21 -5.39
CA LEU A 505 22.73 -4.55 -6.18
C LEU A 505 23.17 -3.20 -5.60
N LEU A 506 22.23 -2.38 -5.12
CA LEU A 506 22.54 -1.08 -4.51
C LEU A 506 23.30 -1.25 -3.18
N ASN A 507 22.89 -2.22 -2.36
CA ASN A 507 23.58 -2.57 -1.12
C ASN A 507 25.00 -3.08 -1.40
N PHE A 508 25.17 -3.98 -2.37
CA PHE A 508 26.49 -4.42 -2.83
C PHE A 508 27.36 -3.23 -3.28
N THR A 509 26.80 -2.33 -4.10
CA THR A 509 27.50 -1.14 -4.62
C THR A 509 27.97 -0.21 -3.50
N ARG A 510 27.13 0.01 -2.48
CA ARG A 510 27.49 0.80 -1.28
C ARG A 510 28.56 0.11 -0.43
N LEU A 511 28.44 -1.20 -0.21
CA LEU A 511 29.42 -1.99 0.57
C LEU A 511 30.78 -2.05 -0.12
N PHE A 512 30.81 -2.22 -1.44
CA PHE A 512 32.03 -2.19 -2.25
C PHE A 512 32.72 -0.84 -2.16
N ARG A 513 31.99 0.26 -2.40
CA ARG A 513 32.54 1.63 -2.34
C ARG A 513 33.12 1.93 -0.96
N LYS A 514 32.39 1.58 0.10
CA LYS A 514 32.86 1.71 1.48
C LYS A 514 34.15 0.92 1.73
N ALA A 515 34.21 -0.35 1.33
CA ALA A 515 35.42 -1.18 1.51
C ALA A 515 36.63 -0.65 0.70
N HIS A 516 36.39 -0.03 -0.45
CA HIS A 516 37.44 0.65 -1.22
C HIS A 516 37.95 1.91 -0.50
N GLU A 517 37.06 2.77 0.00
CA GLU A 517 37.44 3.95 0.80
C GLU A 517 38.17 3.58 2.10
N GLU A 518 37.73 2.52 2.79
CA GLU A 518 38.37 2.01 4.00
C GLU A 518 39.78 1.47 3.69
N ASN A 519 39.98 0.79 2.56
CA ASN A 519 41.31 0.40 2.07
C ASN A 519 42.22 1.60 1.78
N LEU A 520 41.71 2.66 1.13
CA LEU A 520 42.50 3.87 0.84
C LEU A 520 42.99 4.56 2.13
N LYS A 521 42.08 4.73 3.09
CA LYS A 521 42.39 5.29 4.42
C LYS A 521 43.43 4.42 5.16
N GLN A 522 43.29 3.09 5.10
CA GLN A 522 44.25 2.18 5.71
C GLN A 522 45.64 2.28 5.06
N ALA A 523 45.72 2.35 3.73
CA ALA A 523 46.99 2.52 3.01
C ALA A 523 47.67 3.86 3.32
N GLU A 524 46.90 4.95 3.45
CA GLU A 524 47.42 6.26 3.87
C GLU A 524 47.97 6.21 5.31
N MET A 525 47.25 5.60 6.24
CA MET A 525 47.72 5.42 7.62
C MET A 525 48.98 4.56 7.70
N GLU A 526 49.08 3.49 6.92
CA GLU A 526 50.27 2.63 6.85
C GLU A 526 51.47 3.37 6.26
N LYS A 527 51.28 4.14 5.18
CA LYS A 527 52.32 5.01 4.60
C LYS A 527 52.82 6.04 5.62
N LYS A 528 51.90 6.77 6.26
CA LYS A 528 52.22 7.80 7.27
C LYS A 528 52.91 7.21 8.51
N LYS A 529 52.60 5.98 8.88
CA LYS A 529 53.31 5.26 9.95
C LYS A 529 54.74 4.91 9.51
N ALA A 530 54.91 4.34 8.31
CA ALA A 530 56.21 3.96 7.77
C ALA A 530 57.15 5.17 7.59
N GLU A 531 56.62 6.32 7.15
CA GLU A 531 57.36 7.58 7.05
C GLU A 531 57.88 8.06 8.42
N LYS A 532 57.02 8.06 9.45
CA LYS A 532 57.42 8.39 10.83
C LYS A 532 58.45 7.41 11.40
N GLU A 533 58.30 6.12 11.12
CA GLU A 533 59.23 5.08 11.57
C GLU A 533 60.60 5.26 10.92
N ALA A 534 60.65 5.52 9.61
CA ALA A 534 61.87 5.85 8.88
C ALA A 534 62.52 7.17 9.35
N GLU A 535 61.72 8.18 9.73
CA GLU A 535 62.23 9.43 10.33
C GLU A 535 62.86 9.18 11.70
N MET A 536 62.21 8.40 12.57
CA MET A 536 62.74 8.04 13.88
C MET A 536 64.03 7.23 13.78
N GLU A 537 64.14 6.27 12.86
CA GLU A 537 65.38 5.51 12.64
C GLU A 537 66.51 6.40 12.08
N LYS A 538 66.23 7.31 11.16
CA LYS A 538 67.21 8.33 10.72
C LYS A 538 67.69 9.20 11.87
N ALA A 539 66.78 9.65 12.75
CA ALA A 539 67.12 10.45 13.93
C ALA A 539 67.99 9.68 14.94
N LYS A 540 67.75 8.37 15.13
CA LYS A 540 68.60 7.49 15.95
C LYS A 540 70.01 7.35 15.36
N GLY A 541 70.12 7.10 14.05
CA GLY A 541 71.41 6.96 13.35
C GLY A 541 72.28 8.22 13.42
N ILE A 542 71.67 9.41 13.31
CA ILE A 542 72.35 10.71 13.45
C ILE A 542 72.86 10.94 14.88
N ASN A 543 72.13 10.49 15.90
CA ASN A 543 72.56 10.61 17.30
C ASN A 543 73.67 9.61 17.69
N LEU A 544 73.70 8.43 17.08
CA LEU A 544 74.77 7.44 17.26
C LEU A 544 76.09 7.92 16.62
N THR A 545 76.05 8.42 15.39
CA THR A 545 77.23 8.96 14.70
C THR A 545 77.82 10.18 15.44
N LYS A 546 77.00 11.07 16.02
CA LYS A 546 77.48 12.17 16.87
C LYS A 546 78.11 11.72 18.20
N LYS A 547 77.84 10.49 18.67
CA LYS A 547 78.46 9.91 19.88
C LYS A 547 79.78 9.18 19.62
N SER A 548 80.11 8.84 18.37
CA SER A 548 81.40 8.20 18.02
C SER A 548 82.48 9.20 17.54
N VAL A 549 82.16 10.49 17.45
CA VAL A 549 83.06 11.57 16.99
C VAL A 549 83.43 12.49 18.16
N LYS A 550 83.30 12.02 19.40
CA LYS A 550 83.63 12.74 20.63
C LYS A 550 84.18 11.78 21.69
#